data_AF-A0A968S3T5-F1
#
_entry.id   AF-A0A968S3T5-F1
#
_cell.length_a   1.000
_cell.length_b   1.000
_cell.length_c   1.000
_cell.angle_alpha   90.00
_cell.angle_beta   90.00
_cell.angle_gamma   90.00
#
_symmetry.space_group_name_H-M   'P 1'
#
loop_
_entity.id
_entity.type
_entity.pdbx_description
1 polymer ?
#
loop_
_entity_poly.entity_id
_entity_poly.type
_entity_poly.pdbx_seq_one_letter_code
_entity_poly.pdbx_strand_id
1 'polypeptide(L)'
;MTVAPSANTTPDNDKILLSMKNFAEQYAKRSDTYFCIDPSVTAVVIEGLARHKEELGAPLCPCRHYEDKEAEVKNTYWNCPCVPMRERKECHCMLFITPDNEFAGEQQDISLEEIIAVRDSVAP
;
A
#
# COMPACT_ATOMS: atom_id res chain seq x y z
N MET A 1 13.25 28.82 -10.71
CA MET A 1 13.77 27.76 -9.84
C MET A 1 13.38 26.45 -10.49
N THR A 2 14.34 25.82 -11.17
CA THR A 2 14.13 24.59 -11.93
C THR A 2 14.06 23.42 -10.94
N VAL A 3 12.90 22.78 -10.84
CA VAL A 3 12.72 21.55 -10.07
C VAL A 3 13.49 20.44 -10.80
N ALA A 4 14.46 19.83 -10.12
CA ALA A 4 15.15 18.66 -10.65
C ALA A 4 14.16 17.49 -10.76
N PRO A 5 14.22 16.67 -11.83
CA PRO A 5 13.39 15.48 -11.92
C PRO A 5 13.84 14.50 -10.81
N SER A 6 12.91 14.17 -9.92
CA SER A 6 13.11 13.21 -8.84
C SER A 6 13.57 11.87 -9.42
N ALA A 7 14.63 11.31 -8.82
CA ALA A 7 15.33 10.16 -9.37
C ALA A 7 14.47 8.89 -9.31
N ASN A 8 14.25 8.26 -10.48
CA ASN A 8 13.73 6.91 -10.72
C ASN A 8 12.21 6.69 -10.84
N THR A 9 11.49 7.54 -11.57
CA THR A 9 10.18 7.14 -12.15
C THR A 9 10.41 6.39 -13.46
N THR A 10 10.42 5.06 -13.44
CA THR A 10 10.43 4.26 -14.67
C THR A 10 9.00 3.87 -15.07
N PRO A 11 8.72 3.64 -16.36
CA PRO A 11 7.42 3.12 -16.81
C PRO A 11 7.03 1.79 -16.16
N ASP A 12 7.99 1.02 -15.65
CA ASP A 12 7.71 -0.23 -14.94
C ASP A 12 7.28 0.02 -13.49
N ASN A 13 7.78 1.08 -12.85
CA ASN A 13 7.36 1.47 -11.49
C ASN A 13 5.90 1.90 -11.49
N ASP A 14 5.46 2.64 -12.50
CA ASP A 14 4.06 3.04 -12.63
C ASP A 14 3.14 1.83 -12.88
N LYS A 15 3.61 0.77 -13.57
CA LYS A 15 2.85 -0.48 -13.72
C LYS A 15 2.73 -1.24 -12.41
N ILE A 16 3.80 -1.33 -11.62
CA ILE A 16 3.78 -1.97 -10.30
C ILE A 16 2.83 -1.21 -9.37
N LEU A 17 2.90 0.12 -9.37
CA LEU A 17 2.02 0.98 -8.58
C LEU A 17 0.55 0.78 -8.96
N LEU A 18 0.24 0.81 -10.27
CA LEU A 18 -1.10 0.54 -10.77
C LEU A 18 -1.59 -0.87 -10.37
N SER A 19 -0.69 -1.87 -10.40
CA SER A 19 -1.01 -3.22 -9.94
C SER A 19 -1.36 -3.25 -8.44
N MET A 20 -0.62 -2.53 -7.59
CA MET A 20 -0.88 -2.47 -6.15
C MET A 20 -2.15 -1.67 -5.81
N LYS A 21 -2.41 -0.59 -6.55
CA LYS A 21 -3.69 0.12 -6.51
C LYS A 21 -4.85 -0.84 -6.78
N ASN A 22 -4.82 -1.50 -7.94
CA ASN A 22 -5.91 -2.39 -8.35
C ASN A 22 -6.09 -3.56 -7.37
N PHE A 23 -4.98 -4.09 -6.84
CA PHE A 23 -5.01 -5.10 -5.77
C PHE A 23 -5.73 -4.58 -4.52
N ALA A 24 -5.40 -3.37 -4.05
CA ALA A 24 -6.01 -2.79 -2.86
C ALA A 24 -7.52 -2.60 -3.05
N GLU A 25 -7.95 -2.02 -4.16
CA GLU A 25 -9.38 -1.79 -4.44
C GLU A 25 -10.16 -3.10 -4.52
N GLN A 26 -9.63 -4.09 -5.25
CA GLN A 26 -10.27 -5.40 -5.36
C GLN A 26 -10.34 -6.12 -4.02
N TYR A 27 -9.28 -6.05 -3.21
CA TYR A 27 -9.26 -6.71 -1.91
C TYR A 27 -10.16 -6.01 -0.88
N ALA A 28 -10.22 -4.68 -0.90
CA ALA A 28 -11.13 -3.90 -0.06
C ALA A 28 -12.60 -4.31 -0.34
N LYS A 29 -12.99 -4.35 -1.62
CA LYS A 29 -14.33 -4.80 -2.07
C LYS A 29 -14.61 -6.24 -1.67
N ARG A 30 -13.65 -7.15 -1.88
CA ARG A 30 -13.81 -8.58 -1.57
C ARG A 30 -13.93 -8.86 -0.08
N SER A 31 -13.23 -8.10 0.75
CA SER A 31 -13.15 -8.34 2.19
C SER A 31 -14.11 -7.47 3.00
N ASP A 32 -14.97 -6.68 2.34
CA ASP A 32 -15.92 -5.76 2.99
C ASP A 32 -15.21 -4.86 4.01
N THR A 33 -14.15 -4.21 3.51
CA THR A 33 -13.37 -3.22 4.25
C THR A 33 -13.22 -1.95 3.42
N TYR A 34 -12.92 -0.86 4.08
CA TYR A 34 -12.82 0.47 3.51
C TYR A 34 -11.43 1.04 3.73
N PHE A 35 -11.07 2.01 2.89
CA PHE A 35 -9.85 2.79 3.04
C PHE A 35 -9.96 3.77 4.21
N CYS A 36 -8.81 4.26 4.67
CA CYS A 36 -8.74 5.29 5.70
C CYS A 36 -9.52 6.54 5.27
N ILE A 37 -10.16 7.21 6.22
CA ILE A 37 -10.83 8.50 6.02
C ILE A 37 -9.85 9.60 5.54
N ASP A 38 -8.56 9.45 5.85
CA ASP A 38 -7.47 10.21 5.22
C ASP A 38 -6.89 9.41 4.04
N PRO A 39 -7.15 9.82 2.78
CA PRO A 39 -6.64 9.14 1.59
C PRO A 39 -5.11 9.10 1.52
N SER A 40 -4.43 10.03 2.21
CA SER A 40 -2.96 10.10 2.24
C SER A 40 -2.36 8.86 2.89
N VAL A 41 -3.01 8.32 3.93
CA VAL A 41 -2.60 7.07 4.58
C VAL A 41 -2.67 5.91 3.60
N THR A 42 -3.80 5.79 2.89
CA THR A 42 -4.02 4.77 1.86
C THR A 42 -2.96 4.85 0.77
N ALA A 43 -2.68 6.05 0.26
CA ALA A 43 -1.68 6.31 -0.76
C ALA A 43 -0.26 5.90 -0.33
N VAL A 44 0.19 6.34 0.87
CA VAL A 44 1.53 5.98 1.40
C VAL A 44 1.69 4.47 1.53
N VAL A 45 0.65 3.76 1.98
CA VAL A 45 0.73 2.30 2.14
C VAL A 45 0.79 1.59 0.78
N ILE A 46 -0.01 2.01 -0.20
CA ILE A 46 0.03 1.44 -1.56
C ILE A 46 1.40 1.65 -2.20
N GLU A 47 1.97 2.85 -2.06
CA GLU A 47 3.33 3.16 -2.54
C GLU A 47 4.38 2.27 -1.85
N GLY A 48 4.30 2.11 -0.52
CA GLY A 48 5.21 1.24 0.22
C GLY A 48 5.12 -0.23 -0.18
N LEU A 49 3.91 -0.73 -0.46
CA LEU A 49 3.69 -2.08 -0.99
C LEU A 49 4.27 -2.25 -2.39
N ALA A 50 4.10 -1.24 -3.25
CA ALA A 50 4.66 -1.22 -4.60
C ALA A 50 6.19 -1.26 -4.55
N ARG A 51 6.79 -0.43 -3.70
CA ARG A 51 8.24 -0.39 -3.50
C ARG A 51 8.80 -1.74 -3.01
N HIS A 52 8.18 -2.37 -2.01
CA HIS A 52 8.61 -3.71 -1.58
C HIS A 52 8.40 -4.76 -2.67
N LYS A 53 7.36 -4.65 -3.49
CA LYS A 53 7.16 -5.55 -4.63
C LYS A 53 8.25 -5.38 -5.69
N GLU A 54 8.70 -4.16 -5.95
CA GLU A 54 9.83 -3.87 -6.84
C GLU A 54 11.15 -4.41 -6.27
N GLU A 55 11.47 -4.07 -5.02
CA GLU A 55 12.75 -4.40 -4.37
C GLU A 55 12.89 -5.88 -4.01
N LEU A 56 11.80 -6.50 -3.52
CA LEU A 56 11.82 -7.85 -2.91
C LEU A 56 11.05 -8.90 -3.72
N GLY A 57 10.35 -8.49 -4.78
CA GLY A 57 9.47 -9.35 -5.59
C GLY A 57 8.10 -9.64 -4.98
N ALA A 58 7.86 -9.25 -3.72
CA ALA A 58 6.60 -9.46 -3.00
C ALA A 58 6.18 -8.20 -2.21
N PRO A 59 4.87 -7.93 -2.08
CA PRO A 59 4.37 -6.75 -1.38
C PRO A 59 4.43 -6.93 0.14
N LEU A 60 5.64 -6.98 0.70
CA LEU A 60 5.86 -7.07 2.16
C LEU A 60 5.23 -5.85 2.85
N CYS A 61 4.56 -6.04 3.98
CA CYS A 61 3.87 -4.96 4.68
C CYS A 61 4.83 -3.78 5.03
N PRO A 62 4.56 -2.53 4.60
CA PRO A 62 5.51 -1.41 4.77
C PRO A 62 5.49 -0.79 6.17
N CYS A 63 4.45 -1.05 6.97
CA CYS A 63 4.28 -0.44 8.30
C CYS A 63 4.91 -1.28 9.43
N ARG A 64 5.90 -2.14 9.12
CA ARG A 64 6.65 -2.90 10.12
C ARG A 64 8.14 -2.77 9.89
N HIS A 65 8.89 -2.88 10.98
CA HIS A 65 10.32 -3.09 10.93
C HIS A 65 10.62 -4.59 10.80
N TYR A 66 11.64 -4.92 10.00
CA TYR A 66 12.13 -6.28 9.78
C TYR A 66 13.64 -6.28 9.87
N GLU A 67 14.20 -7.27 10.58
CA GLU A 67 15.65 -7.49 10.64
C GLU A 67 16.18 -8.07 9.32
N ASP A 68 15.43 -8.99 8.71
CA ASP A 68 15.74 -9.65 7.44
C ASP A 68 14.49 -9.69 6.55
N LYS A 69 14.40 -8.78 5.58
CA LYS A 69 13.22 -8.64 4.72
C LYS A 69 13.08 -9.83 3.77
N GLU A 70 14.18 -10.38 3.28
CA GLU A 70 14.23 -11.49 2.34
C GLU A 70 13.74 -12.79 2.99
N ALA A 71 14.10 -13.03 4.25
CA ALA A 71 13.60 -14.14 5.04
C ALA A 71 12.08 -14.02 5.28
N GLU A 72 11.59 -12.81 5.60
CA GLU A 72 10.17 -12.56 5.84
C GLU A 72 9.32 -12.70 4.57
N VAL A 73 9.84 -12.26 3.42
CA VAL A 73 9.19 -12.48 2.13
C VAL A 73 9.04 -13.97 1.83
N LYS A 74 10.06 -14.79 2.15
CA LYS A 74 10.00 -16.26 2.00
C LYS A 74 9.06 -16.90 3.02
N ASN A 75 8.96 -16.36 4.23
CA ASN A 75 8.02 -16.84 5.25
C ASN A 75 6.56 -16.54 4.88
N THR A 76 6.32 -15.45 4.15
CA THR A 76 5.03 -14.99 3.62
C THR A 76 4.02 -14.49 4.64
N TYR A 77 4.30 -14.57 5.95
CA TYR A 77 3.38 -14.13 6.99
C TYR A 77 2.96 -12.65 6.83
N TRP A 78 3.91 -11.79 6.46
CA TRP A 78 3.71 -10.35 6.28
C TRP A 78 3.57 -9.89 4.83
N ASN A 79 3.54 -10.82 3.86
CA ASN A 79 3.23 -10.47 2.48
C ASN A 79 1.75 -10.07 2.40
N CYS A 80 1.47 -8.91 1.83
CA CYS A 80 0.11 -8.38 1.75
C CYS A 80 -0.76 -9.23 0.79
N PRO A 81 -1.98 -9.65 1.18
CA PRO A 81 -2.61 -9.45 2.49
C PRO A 81 -2.01 -10.39 3.56
N CYS A 82 -1.51 -9.81 4.65
CA CYS A 82 -0.81 -10.54 5.71
C CYS A 82 -1.76 -11.49 6.47
N VAL A 83 -1.19 -12.42 7.23
CA VAL A 83 -1.96 -13.41 8.01
C VAL A 83 -3.04 -12.75 8.90
N PRO A 84 -2.75 -11.71 9.72
CA PRO A 84 -3.78 -11.05 10.53
C PRO A 84 -4.94 -10.47 9.71
N MET A 85 -4.64 -9.89 8.53
CA MET A 85 -5.67 -9.36 7.65
C MET A 85 -6.55 -10.48 7.08
N ARG A 86 -5.95 -11.60 6.66
CA ARG A 86 -6.69 -12.73 6.07
C ARG A 86 -7.55 -13.45 7.09
N GLU A 87 -7.07 -13.63 8.31
CA GLU A 87 -7.75 -14.44 9.33
C GLU A 87 -8.75 -13.62 10.17
N ARG A 88 -8.45 -12.35 10.44
CA ARG A 88 -9.19 -11.54 11.41
C ARG A 88 -9.56 -10.14 10.93
N LYS A 89 -9.28 -9.79 9.66
CA LYS A 89 -9.44 -8.43 9.11
C LYS A 89 -8.67 -7.35 9.92
N GLU A 90 -7.55 -7.73 10.52
CA GLU A 90 -6.68 -6.80 11.27
C GLU A 90 -5.59 -6.25 10.35
N CYS A 91 -5.74 -5.00 9.91
CA CYS A 91 -4.76 -4.30 9.08
C CYS A 91 -4.07 -3.17 9.87
N HIS A 92 -2.85 -3.42 10.37
CA HIS A 92 -2.06 -2.41 11.08
C HIS A 92 -1.80 -1.15 10.23
N CYS A 93 -1.69 -1.32 8.91
CA CYS A 93 -1.42 -0.21 8.00
C CYS A 93 -2.59 0.75 7.81
N MET A 94 -3.78 0.43 8.34
CA MET A 94 -5.02 1.20 8.08
C MET A 94 -5.39 1.23 6.59
N LEU A 95 -4.96 0.22 5.81
CA LEU A 95 -5.33 0.08 4.40
C LEU A 95 -6.66 -0.66 4.23
N PHE A 96 -6.95 -1.65 5.06
CA PHE A 96 -8.20 -2.40 5.01
C PHE A 96 -8.87 -2.31 6.38
N ILE A 97 -9.80 -1.37 6.51
CA ILE A 97 -10.42 -1.03 7.78
C ILE A 97 -11.87 -1.54 7.79
N THR A 98 -12.29 -2.19 8.86
CA THR A 98 -13.69 -2.61 9.02
C THR A 98 -14.60 -1.38 9.23
N PRO A 99 -15.86 -1.43 8.76
CA PRO A 99 -16.76 -0.27 8.76
C PRO A 99 -17.12 0.28 10.16
N ASP A 100 -16.88 -0.50 11.22
CA ASP A 100 -17.10 -0.13 12.62
C ASP A 100 -15.93 0.65 13.25
N ASN A 101 -14.81 0.78 12.54
CA ASN A 101 -13.64 1.53 13.01
C ASN A 101 -13.81 3.04 12.76
N GLU A 102 -13.39 3.87 13.71
CA GLU A 102 -13.52 5.34 13.63
C GLU A 102 -12.72 5.99 12.48
N PHE A 103 -11.70 5.32 11.96
CA PHE A 103 -10.88 5.79 10.86
C PHE A 103 -11.31 5.21 9.51
N ALA A 104 -12.33 4.36 9.47
CA ALA A 104 -12.89 3.89 8.21
C ALA A 104 -13.57 5.05 7.48
N GLY A 105 -13.12 5.32 6.25
CA GLY A 105 -13.89 6.11 5.31
C GLY A 105 -15.01 5.29 4.67
N GLU A 106 -15.58 5.83 3.61
CA GLU A 106 -16.62 5.14 2.81
C GLU A 106 -16.08 4.61 1.47
N GLN A 107 -14.82 4.91 1.15
CA GLN A 107 -14.22 4.63 -0.15
C GLN A 107 -13.54 3.25 -0.17
N GLN A 108 -13.67 2.57 -1.31
CA GLN A 108 -12.95 1.34 -1.66
C GLN A 108 -12.18 1.50 -2.98
N ASP A 109 -12.09 2.73 -3.46
CA ASP A 109 -11.43 3.17 -4.68
C ASP A 109 -10.56 4.38 -4.35
N ILE A 110 -9.43 4.53 -5.04
CA ILE A 110 -8.52 5.68 -4.89
C ILE A 110 -8.01 6.06 -6.28
N SER A 111 -7.81 7.34 -6.57
CA SER A 111 -7.28 7.73 -7.88
C SER A 111 -5.78 7.45 -7.98
N LEU A 112 -5.27 7.15 -9.19
CA LEU A 112 -3.82 6.97 -9.35
C LEU A 112 -3.08 8.29 -9.13
N GLU A 113 -3.71 9.40 -9.54
CA GLU A 113 -3.23 10.76 -9.36
C GLU A 113 -3.01 11.09 -7.88
N GLU A 114 -3.90 10.64 -7.00
CA GLU A 114 -3.80 10.85 -5.54
C GLU A 114 -2.63 10.07 -4.94
N ILE A 115 -2.39 8.84 -5.40
CA ILE A 115 -1.22 8.05 -4.98
C ILE A 115 0.08 8.73 -5.44
N ILE A 116 0.13 9.20 -6.69
CA ILE A 116 1.29 9.90 -7.26
C ILE A 116 1.56 11.22 -6.52
N ALA A 117 0.52 12.00 -6.23
CA ALA A 117 0.66 13.27 -5.52
C ALA A 117 1.32 13.09 -4.15
N VAL A 118 0.95 12.01 -3.43
CA VAL A 118 1.54 11.68 -2.13
C VAL A 118 2.98 11.22 -2.28
N ARG A 119 3.30 10.34 -3.25
CA ARG A 119 4.67 9.93 -3.55
C ARG A 119 5.59 11.14 -3.76
N ASP A 120 5.14 12.11 -4.55
CA ASP A 120 5.93 13.29 -4.89
C ASP A 120 6.07 14.26 -3.69
N SER A 121 5.14 14.21 -2.72
CA SER A 121 5.21 15.00 -1.47
C SER A 121 6.11 14.40 -0.38
N VAL A 122 6.39 13.09 -0.46
CA VAL A 122 7.20 12.33 0.52
C VAL A 122 8.60 12.01 -0.02
N ALA A 123 8.85 12.28 -1.31
CA ALA A 123 10.16 12.14 -1.92
C ALA A 123 11.19 13.08 -1.23
N PRO A 124 12.31 12.55 -0.71
CA PRO A 124 13.35 13.35 -0.06
C PRO A 124 14.15 14.24 -1.02
#